data_AF-A0A1N6ELZ0-F1
#
_entry.id   AF-A0A1N6ELZ0-F1
#
_cell.length_a   1.000
_cell.length_b   1.000
_cell.length_c   1.000
_cell.angle_alpha   90.00
_cell.angle_beta   90.00
_cell.angle_gamma   90.00
#
_symmetry.space_group_name_H-M   'P 1'
#
loop_
_entity.id
_entity.type
_entity.pdbx_description
1 polymer ?
#
loop_
_entity_poly.entity_id
_entity_poly.type
_entity_poly.pdbx_seq_one_letter_code
_entity_poly.pdbx_strand_id
1 'polypeptide(L)'
;MGVGNPMYHGFPDADALAAMLQPVRVAFLQSLEEHLPVFEEIAGIPPSLWDDAAIADIAHRAHKITGVAATLGYTQLGRLATRLEDDLRQRRHEGDLSEAVERMTREMRAVLAG
;
A
#
# COMPACT_ATOMS: atom_id res chain seq x y z
N MET A 1 -2.17 47.01 29.83
CA MET A 1 -1.78 46.82 28.42
C MET A 1 -1.32 45.38 28.27
N GLY A 2 -2.12 44.56 27.59
CA GLY A 2 -1.84 43.14 27.41
C GLY A 2 -0.98 42.95 26.17
N VAL A 3 0.16 42.28 26.33
CA VAL A 3 0.87 41.64 25.22
C VAL A 3 1.18 40.21 25.64
N GLY A 4 0.22 39.32 25.39
CA GLY A 4 0.42 37.89 25.47
C GLY A 4 1.12 37.41 24.20
N ASN A 5 2.30 36.82 24.36
CA ASN A 5 2.85 35.81 23.45
C ASN A 5 2.16 34.46 23.79
N PRO A 6 1.99 33.46 22.90
CA PRO A 6 2.93 33.06 21.84
C PRO A 6 2.30 32.80 20.45
N MET A 7 3.15 32.86 19.42
CA MET A 7 2.84 32.26 18.12
C MET A 7 2.47 30.78 18.29
N TYR A 8 1.19 30.47 18.11
CA TYR A 8 0.73 29.12 17.84
C TYR A 8 1.22 28.76 16.42
N HIS A 9 2.26 27.93 16.29
CA HIS A 9 2.35 27.04 15.13
C HIS A 9 1.28 25.97 15.35
N GLY A 10 0.03 26.33 15.05
CA GLY A 10 -1.07 25.37 15.00
C GLY A 10 -0.69 24.28 13.99
N PHE A 11 -0.99 23.03 14.32
CA PHE A 11 -0.97 21.95 13.35
C PHE A 11 -1.71 22.42 12.10
N PRO A 12 -1.18 22.16 10.88
CA PRO A 12 -1.91 22.49 9.66
C PRO A 12 -3.31 21.89 9.77
N ASP A 13 -4.32 22.66 9.38
CA ASP A 13 -5.66 22.12 9.23
C ASP A 13 -5.66 20.99 8.19
N ALA A 14 -6.73 20.19 8.18
CA ALA A 14 -6.80 18.99 7.36
C ALA A 14 -6.60 19.29 5.85
N ASP A 15 -7.05 20.46 5.40
CA ASP A 15 -6.96 20.88 4.00
C ASP A 15 -5.53 21.26 3.61
N ALA A 16 -4.83 22.00 4.48
CA ALA A 16 -3.42 22.32 4.29
C ALA A 16 -2.54 21.06 4.29
N LEU A 17 -2.81 20.10 5.18
CA LEU A 17 -2.12 18.82 5.20
C LEU A 17 -2.40 18.00 3.94
N ALA A 18 -3.66 17.94 3.50
CA ALA A 18 -4.03 17.25 2.26
C ALA A 18 -3.32 17.85 1.04
N ALA A 19 -3.25 19.17 0.95
CA ALA A 19 -2.53 19.86 -0.12
C ALA A 19 -1.03 19.53 -0.11
N MET A 20 -0.41 19.46 1.07
CA MET A 20 1.00 19.07 1.21
C MET A 20 1.27 17.61 0.82
N LEU A 21 0.32 16.71 1.05
CA LEU A 21 0.43 15.29 0.69
C LEU A 21 0.06 15.00 -0.77
N GLN A 22 -0.53 15.95 -1.49
CA GLN A 22 -1.00 15.74 -2.85
C GLN A 22 0.09 15.22 -3.82
N PRO A 23 1.34 15.73 -3.82
CA PRO A 23 2.40 15.18 -4.67
C PRO A 23 2.77 13.74 -4.29
N VAL A 24 2.78 13.43 -3.00
CA VAL A 24 3.04 12.07 -2.49
C VAL A 24 1.92 11.12 -2.93
N ARG A 25 0.67 11.59 -2.88
CA ARG A 25 -0.48 10.83 -3.35
C ARG A 25 -0.39 10.52 -4.84
N VAL A 26 -0.06 11.51 -5.67
CA VAL A 26 0.10 11.32 -7.12
C VAL A 26 1.20 10.29 -7.42
N ALA A 27 2.38 10.44 -6.79
CA ALA A 27 3.49 9.51 -6.98
C ALA A 27 3.14 8.08 -6.50
N PHE A 28 2.39 7.97 -5.40
CA PHE A 28 1.93 6.68 -4.90
C PHE A 28 0.96 5.99 -5.86
N LEU A 29 -0.01 6.72 -6.41
CA LEU A 29 -0.96 6.17 -7.38
C LEU A 29 -0.24 5.70 -8.65
N GLN A 30 0.72 6.46 -9.17
CA GLN A 30 1.55 6.04 -10.30
C GLN A 30 2.34 4.76 -9.97
N SER A 31 2.94 4.69 -8.78
CA SER A 31 3.63 3.48 -8.32
C SER A 31 2.68 2.28 -8.18
N LEU A 32 1.42 2.49 -7.79
CA LEU A 32 0.41 1.42 -7.75
C LEU A 32 0.05 0.93 -9.15
N GLU A 33 -0.08 1.82 -10.14
CA GLU A 33 -0.28 1.44 -11.55
C GLU A 33 0.89 0.60 -12.08
N GLU A 34 2.12 0.93 -11.70
CA GLU A 34 3.30 0.14 -12.08
C GLU A 34 3.37 -1.23 -11.38
N HIS A 35 2.85 -1.33 -10.17
CA HIS A 35 2.85 -2.58 -9.40
C HIS A 35 1.71 -3.52 -9.83
N LEU A 36 0.56 -2.98 -10.19
CA LEU A 36 -0.66 -3.75 -10.46
C LEU A 36 -0.46 -4.91 -11.47
N PRO A 37 0.20 -4.73 -12.63
CA PRO A 37 0.38 -5.82 -13.59
C PRO A 37 1.11 -7.04 -13.01
N VAL A 38 2.06 -6.83 -12.10
CA VAL A 38 2.81 -7.92 -11.46
C VAL A 38 1.91 -8.70 -10.50
N PHE A 39 1.04 -8.00 -9.76
CA PHE A 39 0.05 -8.64 -8.90
C PHE A 39 -1.05 -9.36 -9.70
N GLU A 40 -1.40 -8.86 -10.88
CA GLU A 40 -2.35 -9.52 -11.79
C GLU A 40 -1.75 -10.78 -12.43
N GLU A 41 -0.50 -10.71 -12.86
CA GLU A 41 0.23 -11.86 -13.40
C GLU A 41 0.34 -12.98 -12.38
N ILE A 42 0.81 -12.66 -11.16
CA ILE A 42 1.00 -13.68 -10.14
C ILE A 42 -0.32 -14.25 -9.61
N ALA A 43 -1.40 -13.47 -9.60
CA ALA A 43 -2.73 -13.98 -9.25
C ALA A 43 -3.20 -15.09 -10.21
N GLY A 44 -2.69 -15.11 -11.45
CA GLY A 44 -2.97 -16.16 -12.43
C GLY A 44 -2.10 -17.41 -12.30
N ILE A 45 -1.11 -17.42 -11.39
CA ILE A 45 -0.13 -18.50 -11.24
C ILE A 45 -0.36 -19.18 -9.88
N PRO A 46 -0.48 -20.52 -9.83
CA PRO A 46 -0.61 -21.22 -8.56
C PRO A 46 0.64 -21.05 -7.69
N PRO A 47 0.52 -20.83 -6.36
CA PRO A 47 1.67 -20.55 -5.50
C PRO A 47 2.74 -21.63 -5.44
N SER A 48 2.39 -22.89 -5.73
CA SER A 48 3.35 -23.99 -5.91
C SER A 48 4.35 -23.78 -7.04
N LEU A 49 4.07 -22.88 -7.98
CA LEU A 49 4.95 -22.52 -9.09
C LEU A 49 5.71 -21.20 -8.86
N TRP A 50 5.51 -20.52 -7.73
CA TRP A 50 6.25 -19.31 -7.42
C TRP A 50 7.66 -19.67 -6.99
N ASP A 51 8.65 -19.12 -7.68
CA ASP A 51 10.03 -19.24 -7.23
C ASP A 51 10.34 -18.24 -6.10
N ASP A 52 11.47 -18.44 -5.43
CA ASP A 52 11.89 -17.58 -4.32
C ASP A 52 12.07 -16.11 -4.76
N ALA A 53 12.36 -15.86 -6.03
CA ALA A 53 12.52 -14.51 -6.58
C ALA A 53 11.16 -13.80 -6.72
N ALA A 54 10.14 -14.48 -7.23
CA ALA A 54 8.77 -13.98 -7.33
C ALA A 54 8.19 -13.68 -5.93
N ILE A 55 8.39 -14.61 -4.98
CA ILE A 55 7.98 -14.42 -3.58
C ILE A 55 8.65 -13.16 -2.99
N ALA A 56 9.96 -13.00 -3.19
CA ALA A 56 10.70 -11.85 -2.70
C ALA A 56 10.26 -10.54 -3.35
N ASP A 57 10.00 -10.53 -4.66
CA ASP A 57 9.53 -9.34 -5.38
C ASP A 57 8.15 -8.89 -4.88
N ILE A 58 7.20 -9.81 -4.72
CA ILE A 58 5.85 -9.48 -4.22
C ILE A 58 5.91 -8.99 -2.77
N ALA A 59 6.70 -9.65 -1.91
CA ALA A 59 6.87 -9.22 -0.54
C ALA A 59 7.47 -7.80 -0.46
N HIS A 60 8.45 -7.49 -1.30
CA HIS A 60 9.06 -6.16 -1.38
C HIS A 60 8.09 -5.08 -1.87
N ARG A 61 7.27 -5.40 -2.88
CA ARG A 61 6.23 -4.49 -3.37
C ARG A 61 5.16 -4.24 -2.32
N ALA A 62 4.69 -5.30 -1.65
CA ALA A 62 3.74 -5.20 -0.55
C ALA A 62 4.30 -4.31 0.57
N HIS A 63 5.58 -4.49 0.95
CA HIS A 63 6.25 -3.66 1.95
C HIS A 63 6.23 -2.16 1.59
N LYS A 64 6.58 -1.82 0.34
CA LYS A 64 6.54 -0.42 -0.14
C LYS A 64 5.14 0.16 -0.08
N ILE A 65 4.13 -0.62 -0.48
CA ILE A 65 2.74 -0.20 -0.46
C ILE A 65 2.28 0.07 0.98
N THR A 66 2.61 -0.80 1.93
CA THR A 66 2.30 -0.63 3.35
C THR A 66 2.73 0.73 3.89
N GLY A 67 4.00 1.13 3.66
CA GLY A 67 4.57 2.34 4.25
C GLY A 67 3.87 3.62 3.78
N VAL A 68 3.50 3.68 2.49
CA VAL A 68 2.91 4.88 1.90
C VAL A 68 1.38 4.90 2.06
N ALA A 69 0.72 3.73 1.96
CA ALA A 69 -0.72 3.61 2.09
C ALA A 69 -1.25 4.10 3.45
N ALA A 70 -0.55 3.77 4.55
CA ALA A 70 -0.92 4.21 5.89
C ALA A 70 -0.86 5.74 6.04
N THR A 71 0.15 6.37 5.42
CA THR A 71 0.35 7.82 5.47
C THR A 71 -0.71 8.59 4.69
N LEU A 72 -1.21 8.01 3.59
CA LEU A 72 -2.17 8.64 2.69
C LEU A 72 -3.64 8.28 3.00
N GLY A 73 -3.90 7.52 4.07
CA GLY A 73 -5.25 7.13 4.47
C GLY A 73 -5.82 5.92 3.73
N TYR A 74 -5.05 5.25 2.86
CA TYR A 74 -5.41 3.99 2.20
C TYR A 74 -5.29 2.80 3.16
N THR A 75 -6.05 2.86 4.26
CA THR A 75 -5.90 1.96 5.42
C THR A 75 -6.13 0.50 5.05
N GLN A 76 -7.11 0.21 4.19
CA GLN A 76 -7.41 -1.15 3.76
C GLN A 76 -6.29 -1.74 2.90
N LEU A 77 -5.84 -0.99 1.90
CA LEU A 77 -4.69 -1.35 1.07
C LEU A 77 -3.43 -1.62 1.91
N GLY A 78 -3.12 -0.73 2.86
CA GLY A 78 -1.97 -0.91 3.75
C GLY A 78 -2.06 -2.17 4.62
N ARG A 79 -3.25 -2.50 5.13
CA ARG A 79 -3.48 -3.73 5.91
C ARG A 79 -3.32 -4.99 5.05
N LEU A 80 -3.87 -4.98 3.84
CA LEU A 80 -3.74 -6.12 2.92
C LEU A 80 -2.28 -6.33 2.52
N ALA A 81 -1.55 -5.26 2.23
CA ALA A 81 -0.14 -5.30 1.90
C ALA A 81 0.71 -5.86 3.05
N THR A 82 0.48 -5.39 4.28
CA THR A 82 1.16 -5.91 5.48
C THR A 82 0.92 -7.40 5.66
N ARG A 83 -0.35 -7.82 5.54
CA ARG A 83 -0.72 -9.23 5.70
C ARG A 83 -0.09 -10.11 4.64
N LEU A 84 -0.09 -9.67 3.38
CA LEU A 84 0.52 -10.41 2.29
C LEU A 84 2.05 -10.54 2.48
N GLU A 85 2.73 -9.47 2.89
CA GLU A 85 4.16 -9.50 3.23
C GLU A 85 4.45 -10.55 4.32
N ASP A 86 3.64 -10.59 5.38
CA ASP A 86 3.79 -11.55 6.46
C ASP A 86 3.49 -13.00 6.03
N ASP A 87 2.43 -13.21 5.24
CA ASP A 87 2.04 -14.53 4.76
C ASP A 87 3.11 -15.14 3.82
N LEU A 88 3.71 -14.31 2.96
CA LEU A 88 4.84 -14.69 2.09
C LEU A 88 6.09 -15.04 2.89
N ARG A 89 6.43 -14.25 3.92
CA ARG A 89 7.58 -14.52 4.80
C ARG A 89 7.41 -15.80 5.62
N GLN A 90 6.18 -16.09 6.04
CA GLN A 90 5.86 -17.28 6.83
C GLN A 90 5.65 -18.54 5.97
N ARG A 91 5.72 -18.42 4.64
CA ARG A 91 5.46 -19.51 3.68
C ARG A 91 4.15 -20.24 4.01
N ARG A 92 3.06 -19.46 4.15
CA ARG A 92 1.71 -19.97 4.43
C ARG A 92 1.20 -20.89 3.31
N HIS A 93 0.10 -21.59 3.57
CA HIS A 93 -0.48 -22.54 2.63
C HIS A 93 -0.90 -21.85 1.31
N GLU A 94 -0.82 -22.60 0.20
CA GLU A 94 -1.07 -22.07 -1.15
C GLU A 94 -2.43 -21.37 -1.29
N GLY A 95 -3.50 -21.95 -0.73
CA GLY A 95 -4.84 -21.35 -0.80
C GLY A 95 -4.93 -19.97 -0.14
N ASP A 96 -4.23 -19.78 0.99
CA ASP A 96 -4.19 -18.49 1.70
C ASP A 96 -3.43 -17.44 0.88
N LEU A 97 -2.34 -17.84 0.22
CA LEU A 97 -1.50 -16.96 -0.60
C LEU A 97 -2.21 -16.50 -1.87
N SER A 98 -2.88 -17.41 -2.60
CA SER A 98 -3.70 -17.04 -3.76
C SER A 98 -4.78 -16.04 -3.38
N GLU A 99 -5.53 -16.30 -2.31
CA GLU A 99 -6.58 -15.40 -1.86
C GLU A 99 -6.02 -14.04 -1.43
N ALA A 100 -4.88 -14.02 -0.74
CA ALA A 100 -4.24 -12.77 -0.29
C ALA A 100 -3.80 -11.91 -1.47
N VAL A 101 -3.15 -12.49 -2.48
CA VAL A 101 -2.77 -11.78 -3.72
C VAL A 101 -4.00 -11.26 -4.45
N GLU A 102 -5.03 -12.09 -4.65
CA GLU A 102 -6.24 -11.64 -5.34
C GLU A 102 -6.94 -10.48 -4.63
N ARG A 103 -7.02 -10.52 -3.28
CA ARG A 103 -7.57 -9.43 -2.48
C ARG A 103 -6.76 -8.15 -2.64
N MET A 104 -5.43 -8.26 -2.63
CA MET A 104 -4.51 -7.15 -2.88
C MET A 104 -4.75 -6.53 -4.27
N THR A 105 -4.82 -7.36 -5.31
CA THR A 105 -5.08 -6.92 -6.69
C THR A 105 -6.41 -6.19 -6.82
N ARG A 106 -7.48 -6.70 -6.21
CA ARG A 106 -8.80 -6.05 -6.21
C ARG A 106 -8.77 -4.69 -5.53
N GLU A 107 -8.09 -4.58 -4.39
CA GLU A 107 -7.97 -3.32 -3.65
C GLU A 107 -7.18 -2.27 -4.44
N MET A 108 -6.06 -2.67 -5.06
CA MET A 108 -5.26 -1.77 -5.91
C MET A 108 -6.12 -1.18 -7.03
N ARG A 109 -6.93 -2.00 -7.71
CA ARG A 109 -7.87 -1.51 -8.75
C ARG A 109 -8.92 -0.55 -8.19
N ALA A 110 -9.46 -0.83 -7.00
CA ALA A 110 -10.44 0.04 -6.37
C ALA A 110 -9.85 1.42 -6.03
N VAL A 111 -8.61 1.46 -5.54
CA VAL A 111 -7.88 2.70 -5.24
C VAL A 111 -7.57 3.50 -6.52
N LEU A 112 -7.21 2.82 -7.61
CA LEU A 112 -6.90 3.48 -8.89
C LEU A 112 -8.14 3.97 -9.65
N ALA A 113 -9.31 3.38 -9.39
CA ALA A 113 -10.57 3.76 -10.04
C ALA A 113 -11.30 4.94 -9.37
N GLY A 114 -10.87 5.39 -8.19
CA GLY A 114 -11.51 6.44 -7.39
C GLY A 114 -10.70 7.73 -7.32
#